data_AF-A0A536C1N7-F1
#
_entry.id   AF-A0A536C1N7-F1
#
_cell.length_a   1.000
_cell.length_b   1.000
_cell.length_c   1.000
_cell.angle_alpha   90.00
_cell.angle_beta   90.00
_cell.angle_gamma   90.00
#
_symmetry.space_group_name_H-M   'P 1'
#
loop_
_entity.id
_entity.type
_entity.pdbx_description
1 polymer ?
#
loop_
_entity_poly.entity_id
_entity_poly.type
_entity_poly.pdbx_seq_one_letter_code
_entity_poly.pdbx_strand_id
1 'polypeptide(L)' 'ARYRGQLKQLSVDHDHLTGRIRALLCNGCNAGLGHFGNNPITLIAAAQYLGIHSRS' A
#
# COMPACT_ATOMS: atom_id res chain seq x y z
N ALA A 1 27.21 -17.92 0.81
CA ALA A 1 26.03 -18.09 -0.04
C ALA A 1 25.78 -16.81 -0.85
N ARG A 2 25.63 -16.89 -2.17
CA ARG A 2 25.23 -15.73 -2.99
C ARG A 2 23.71 -15.64 -2.97
N TYR A 3 23.16 -14.70 -2.21
CA TYR A 3 21.73 -14.41 -2.24
C TYR A 3 21.37 -13.85 -3.63
N ARG A 4 20.51 -14.54 -4.38
CA ARG A 4 19.98 -14.06 -5.66
C ARG A 4 18.72 -13.23 -5.41
N GLY A 5 18.90 -11.99 -4.94
CA GLY A 5 17.82 -11.02 -4.83
C GLY A 5 17.61 -10.27 -6.15
N GLN A 6 16.37 -9.88 -6.44
CA GLN A 6 16.07 -8.92 -7.51
C GLN A 6 16.02 -7.51 -6.92
N LEU A 7 16.66 -6.54 -7.58
CA LEU A 7 16.50 -5.13 -7.23
C LEU A 7 15.07 -4.70 -7.55
N LYS A 8 14.42 -4.03 -6.59
CA LYS A 8 13.07 -3.50 -6.75
C LYS A 8 13.03 -2.04 -6.37
N GLN A 9 12.45 -1.22 -7.24
CA GLN A 9 12.21 0.18 -6.94
C GLN A 9 11.05 0.29 -5.95
N LEU A 10 11.27 1.06 -4.89
CA LEU A 10 10.28 1.36 -3.86
C LEU A 10 9.92 2.84 -3.94
N SER A 11 8.68 3.15 -3.61
CA SER A 11 8.15 4.50 -3.45
C SER A 11 8.31 4.93 -1.99
N VAL A 12 8.69 6.20 -1.78
CA VAL A 12 8.78 6.81 -0.46
C VAL A 12 7.39 7.30 -0.05
N ASP A 13 6.80 6.61 0.92
CA ASP A 13 5.53 6.99 1.48
C ASP A 13 5.71 8.05 2.59
N HIS A 14 4.87 9.07 2.57
CA HIS A 14 4.92 10.17 3.51
C HIS A 14 3.52 10.64 3.89
N ASP A 15 3.41 11.19 5.08
CA ASP A 15 2.17 11.79 5.56
C ASP A 15 1.90 13.11 4.81
N HIS A 16 0.73 13.22 4.18
CA HIS A 16 0.39 14.37 3.34
C HIS A 16 0.12 15.68 4.12
N LEU A 17 -0.01 15.62 5.45
CA LEU A 17 -0.24 16.80 6.29
C LEU A 17 1.06 17.35 6.86
N THR A 18 1.95 16.46 7.30
CA THR A 18 3.19 16.80 8.03
C THR A 18 4.44 16.64 7.18
N GLY A 19 4.35 15.96 6.04
CA GLY A 19 5.50 15.62 5.19
C GLY A 19 6.42 14.55 5.79
N ARG A 20 6.09 13.99 6.96
CA ARG A 20 6.92 12.99 7.62
C ARG A 20 6.94 11.70 6.81
N ILE A 21 8.14 11.21 6.50
CA ILE A 21 8.37 9.90 5.88
C ILE A 21 7.79 8.83 6.82
N ARG A 22 7.00 7.90 6.25
CA ARG A 22 6.45 6.76 7.00
C ARG A 22 7.26 5.48 6.70
N ALA A 23 7.34 5.10 5.41
CA ALA A 23 7.97 3.85 5.00
C ALA A 23 8.39 3.86 3.52
N LEU A 24 9.11 2.81 3.10
CA LEU A 24 9.29 2.45 1.70
C LEU A 24 8.25 1.40 1.31
N LEU A 25 7.45 1.69 0.30
CA LEU A 25 6.39 0.80 -0.19
C LEU A 25 6.67 0.37 -1.62
N CYS A 26 6.18 -0.80 -2.03
CA CYS A 26 6.15 -1.09 -3.46
C CYS A 26 5.18 -0.15 -4.17
N ASN A 27 5.39 0.08 -5.47
CA ASN A 27 4.57 1.04 -6.24
C ASN A 27 3.07 0.73 -6.18
N GLY A 28 2.68 -0.55 -6.19
CA GLY A 28 1.27 -0.96 -6.10
C GLY A 28 0.63 -0.60 -4.76
N CYS A 29 1.34 -0.84 -3.64
CA CYS A 29 0.86 -0.45 -2.32
C CYS A 29 0.75 1.07 -2.20
N ASN A 30 1.76 1.80 -2.64
CA ASN A 30 1.78 3.27 -2.58
C ASN A 30 0.63 3.88 -3.40
N ALA A 31 0.44 3.42 -4.64
CA ALA A 31 -0.67 3.85 -5.48
C ALA A 31 -2.03 3.49 -4.86
N GLY A 32 -2.15 2.28 -4.29
CA GLY A 32 -3.35 1.84 -3.58
C GLY A 32 -3.74 2.80 -2.46
N LEU A 33 -2.80 3.17 -1.57
CA LEU A 33 -3.07 4.14 -0.50
C LEU A 33 -3.62 5.47 -1.06
N GLY A 34 -3.03 5.97 -2.15
CA GLY A 34 -3.51 7.18 -2.83
C GLY A 34 -4.93 7.02 -3.41
N HIS A 35 -5.23 5.90 -4.05
CA HIS A 35 -6.56 5.63 -4.62
C HIS A 35 -7.66 5.55 -3.57
N PHE A 36 -7.34 5.11 -2.35
CA PHE A 36 -8.28 5.08 -1.23
C PHE A 36 -8.27 6.38 -0.40
N GLY A 37 -7.61 7.43 -0.88
CA GLY A 37 -7.58 8.74 -0.24
C GLY A 37 -6.80 8.77 1.07
N ASN A 38 -5.85 7.85 1.27
CA ASN A 38 -5.09 7.67 2.50
C ASN A 38 -5.97 7.49 3.76
N ASN A 39 -7.23 7.05 3.58
CA ASN A 39 -8.16 6.84 4.68
C ASN A 39 -8.19 5.35 5.05
N PRO A 40 -7.85 4.97 6.29
CA PRO A 40 -7.87 3.57 6.70
C PRO A 40 -9.27 2.95 6.65
N ILE A 41 -10.33 3.75 6.83
CA ILE A 41 -11.72 3.27 6.83
C ILE A 41 -12.14 2.78 5.44
N THR A 42 -11.77 3.51 4.38
CA THR A 42 -12.10 3.13 3.00
C THR A 42 -11.34 1.88 2.57
N LEU A 43 -10.07 1.75 2.98
CA LEU A 43 -9.27 0.53 2.77
C LEU A 43 -9.90 -0.70 3.43
N ILE A 44 -10.34 -0.56 4.68
CA ILE A 44 -11.00 -1.65 5.42
C ILE A 44 -12.31 -2.03 4.74
N ALA A 45 -13.12 -1.05 4.33
CA ALA A 45 -14.37 -1.31 3.60
C ALA A 45 -14.14 -2.05 2.27
N ALA A 46 -13.09 -1.68 1.53
CA ALA A 46 -12.72 -2.38 0.30
C ALA A 46 -12.29 -3.84 0.55
N ALA A 47 -11.50 -4.07 1.61
CA ALA A 47 -11.11 -5.42 2.02
C ALA A 47 -12.32 -6.26 2.45
N GLN A 48 -13.26 -5.67 3.19
CA GLN A 48 -14.51 -6.32 3.59
C GLN A 48 -15.39 -6.66 2.39
N TYR A 49 -15.51 -5.75 1.41
CA TYR A 49 -16.24 -6.01 0.18
C TYR A 49 -15.71 -7.25 -0.54
N LEU A 50 -14.39 -7.35 -0.68
CA LEU A 50 -13.75 -8.56 -1.21
C LEU A 50 -14.04 -9.78 -0.33
N GLY A 51 -13.94 -9.66 0.99
CA GLY A 51 -14.26 -10.78 1.90
C GLY A 51 -15.69 -11.32 1.75
N ILE A 52 -16.65 -10.46 1.46
CA ILE A 52 -18.06 -10.85 1.24
C ILE A 52 -18.27 -11.47 -0.16
N HIS A 53 -17.59 -10.94 -1.19
CA HIS A 53 -17.86 -11.27 -2.59
C HIS A 53 -16.82 -12.16 -3.26
N SER A 54 -15.72 -12.49 -2.57
CA SER A 54 -14.77 -13.51 -3.02
C SER A 54 -15.46 -14.87 -2.89
N ARG A 55 -16.12 -15.30 -3.96
CA ARG A 55 -16.62 -16.66 -4.08
C ARG A 55 -15.44 -17.62 -3.97
N SER A 56 -15.59 -18.61 -3.09
CA SER A 56 -14.78 -19.84 -3.08
C SER A 56 -14.79 -20.52 -4.44
#